data_AF-A0A2V7URT0-F1
#
_entry.id   AF-A0A2V7URT0-F1
#
_cell.length_a   1.000
_cell.length_b   1.000
_cell.length_c   1.000
_cell.angle_alpha   90.00
_cell.angle_beta   90.00
_cell.angle_gamma   90.00
#
_symmetry.space_group_name_H-M   'P 1'
#
loop_
_entity.id
_entity.type
_entity.pdbx_description
1 polymer ?
#
loop_
_entity_poly.entity_id
_entity_poly.type
_entity_poly.pdbx_seq_one_letter_code
_entity_poly.pdbx_strand_id
1 'polypeptide(L)'
;MTPAPVTTRQVRIEPRFESWQSAARELLREGVPPETIEWLEATGGEFCPAPVMGEPGVHRVPRRFVEIARQVAGHPSAGRWALLYRVLWRVVHEDHDLLRLETDADISVLVAMEKAVRSAAPFVPPEASLEELRQAARICTGCDLHRAATQTVFGQGSEASRIALVGEQPGDQEDVQGLPFVGPAGQVLDRALGEVGLRREEIYLTNVVKHFKFIPTGKRRLHATPQEPEILACRPWLEAELQAVRPEVLVCLGATASRAVFGPAFRLMKQRGLFLATRWTARSMATLHPSAVLRAPDEEGQERLYGLLKQDLTTAVAELGRAGRSAGG
;
A
#
# COMPACT_ATOMS: atom_id res chain seq x y z
N MET A 1 42.35 -11.51 -30.53
CA MET A 1 41.31 -12.55 -30.40
C MET A 1 40.01 -11.84 -30.07
N THR A 2 39.11 -11.72 -31.04
CA THR A 2 37.74 -11.26 -30.81
C THR A 2 37.01 -12.37 -30.03
N PRO A 3 36.37 -12.10 -28.88
CA PRO A 3 35.59 -13.14 -28.20
C PRO A 3 34.50 -13.64 -29.15
N ALA A 4 34.34 -14.96 -29.26
CA ALA A 4 33.27 -15.58 -30.03
C ALA A 4 31.91 -15.05 -29.51
N PRO A 5 30.92 -14.83 -30.39
CA PRO A 5 29.60 -14.38 -29.96
C PRO A 5 29.02 -15.41 -28.99
N VAL A 6 28.80 -15.00 -27.74
CA VAL A 6 28.04 -15.80 -26.77
C VAL A 6 26.66 -15.98 -27.38
N THR A 7 26.32 -17.21 -27.73
CA THR A 7 25.03 -17.52 -28.34
C THR A 7 23.97 -17.40 -27.25
N THR A 8 23.26 -16.27 -27.23
CA THR A 8 22.19 -16.02 -26.26
C THR A 8 20.99 -16.92 -26.57
N ARG A 9 20.59 -17.75 -25.61
CA ARG A 9 19.37 -18.57 -25.69
C ARG A 9 18.16 -17.73 -25.32
N GLN A 10 17.21 -17.64 -26.23
CA GLN A 10 15.92 -16.99 -25.97
C GLN A 10 14.96 -17.95 -25.28
N VAL A 11 14.40 -17.53 -24.16
CA VAL A 11 13.44 -18.29 -23.36
C VAL A 11 12.13 -17.52 -23.33
N ARG A 12 11.11 -18.07 -23.99
CA ARG A 12 9.77 -17.47 -24.08
C ARG A 12 8.83 -18.04 -23.04
N ILE A 13 8.23 -17.17 -22.23
CA ILE A 13 7.29 -17.54 -21.17
C ILE A 13 6.02 -16.69 -21.22
N GLU A 14 4.90 -17.26 -20.77
CA GLU A 14 3.80 -16.44 -20.29
C GLU A 14 4.25 -15.65 -19.05
N PRO A 15 3.76 -14.42 -18.82
CA PRO A 15 4.15 -13.60 -17.68
C PRO A 15 3.51 -14.09 -16.36
N ARG A 16 3.71 -15.36 -16.03
CA ARG A 16 3.22 -16.06 -14.84
C ARG A 16 4.37 -16.77 -14.14
N PHE A 17 4.27 -16.87 -12.81
CA PHE A 17 5.30 -17.52 -12.01
C PHE A 17 5.52 -18.98 -12.41
N GLU A 18 4.45 -19.72 -12.68
CA GLU A 18 4.48 -21.15 -13.03
C GLU A 18 5.27 -21.41 -14.33
N SER A 19 5.06 -20.55 -15.33
CA SER A 19 5.75 -20.63 -16.63
C SER A 19 7.24 -20.34 -16.47
N TRP A 20 7.60 -19.31 -15.70
CA TRP A 20 8.98 -19.04 -15.34
C TRP A 20 9.61 -20.18 -14.53
N GLN A 21 8.90 -20.74 -13.54
CA GLN A 21 9.41 -21.81 -12.68
C GLN A 21 9.73 -23.08 -13.50
N SER A 22 8.88 -23.43 -14.46
CA SER A 22 9.11 -24.58 -15.35
C SER A 22 10.41 -24.39 -16.14
N ALA A 23 10.53 -23.25 -16.84
CA ALA A 23 11.72 -22.92 -17.63
C ALA A 23 13.00 -22.82 -16.78
N ALA A 24 12.92 -22.17 -15.61
CA ALA A 24 14.05 -22.03 -14.70
C ALA A 24 14.57 -23.38 -14.18
N ARG A 25 13.67 -24.35 -13.90
CA ARG A 25 14.07 -25.70 -13.49
C ARG A 25 14.79 -26.46 -14.59
N GLU A 26 14.35 -26.30 -15.84
CA GLU A 26 14.99 -26.91 -17.01
C GLU A 26 16.38 -26.32 -17.24
N LEU A 27 16.50 -24.99 -17.25
CA LEU A 27 17.78 -24.29 -17.42
C LEU A 27 18.79 -24.62 -16.31
N LEU A 28 18.33 -24.73 -15.06
CA LEU A 28 19.18 -25.18 -13.95
C LEU A 28 19.67 -26.62 -14.16
N ARG A 29 18.80 -27.53 -14.59
CA ARG A 29 19.15 -28.94 -14.84
C ARG A 29 20.21 -29.06 -15.94
N GLU A 30 20.09 -28.23 -16.97
CA GLU A 30 21.04 -28.16 -18.08
C GLU A 30 22.33 -27.37 -17.74
N GLY A 31 22.38 -26.72 -16.58
CA GLY A 31 23.54 -25.92 -16.17
C GLY A 31 23.75 -24.66 -17.02
N VAL A 32 22.67 -24.04 -17.52
CA VAL A 32 22.75 -22.85 -18.37
C VAL A 32 22.92 -21.58 -17.51
N PRO A 33 24.05 -20.86 -17.62
CA PRO A 33 24.32 -19.72 -16.76
C PRO A 33 23.51 -18.47 -17.16
N PRO A 34 23.14 -17.59 -16.20
CA PRO A 34 22.20 -16.48 -16.41
C PRO A 34 22.58 -15.50 -17.53
N GLU A 35 23.86 -15.23 -17.74
CA GLU A 35 24.39 -14.30 -18.75
C GLU A 35 24.18 -14.78 -20.20
N THR A 36 23.83 -16.05 -20.38
CA THR A 36 23.57 -16.64 -21.70
C THR A 36 22.08 -16.68 -22.06
N ILE A 37 21.21 -16.13 -21.22
CA ILE A 37 19.75 -16.24 -21.36
C ILE A 37 19.12 -14.87 -21.57
N GLU A 38 18.23 -14.79 -22.57
CA GLU A 38 17.32 -13.67 -22.77
C GLU A 38 15.88 -14.12 -22.48
N TRP A 39 15.24 -13.48 -21.51
CA TRP A 39 13.85 -13.76 -21.14
C TRP A 39 12.90 -12.89 -21.95
N LEU A 40 11.93 -13.52 -22.62
CA LEU A 40 10.93 -12.86 -23.45
C LEU A 40 9.52 -13.23 -22.98
N GLU A 41 8.68 -12.22 -22.79
CA GLU A 41 7.26 -12.42 -22.49
C GLU A 41 6.47 -12.60 -23.79
N ALA A 42 5.62 -13.61 -23.83
CA ALA A 42 4.72 -13.86 -24.96
C ALA A 42 3.28 -14.10 -24.47
N THR A 43 2.31 -13.57 -25.19
CA THR A 43 0.87 -13.86 -24.98
C THR A 43 0.36 -14.64 -26.19
N GLY A 44 0.43 -15.97 -26.10
CA GLY A 44 0.07 -16.93 -27.14
C GLY A 44 1.25 -17.34 -28.04
N GLY A 45 1.39 -18.64 -28.33
CA GLY A 45 2.46 -19.23 -29.15
C GLY A 45 3.00 -20.55 -28.60
N GLU A 46 4.08 -21.09 -29.21
CA GLU A 46 4.87 -22.18 -28.63
C GLU A 46 5.65 -21.65 -27.41
N PHE A 47 5.19 -22.02 -26.22
CA PHE A 47 5.88 -21.73 -24.96
C PHE A 47 6.88 -22.82 -24.64
N CYS A 48 7.83 -22.54 -23.73
CA CYS A 48 8.45 -23.63 -22.96
C CYS A 48 7.32 -24.50 -22.40
N PRO A 49 7.36 -25.83 -22.64
CA PRO A 49 6.22 -26.69 -22.34
C PRO A 49 5.80 -26.57 -20.88
N ALA A 50 4.48 -26.66 -20.66
CA ALA A 50 3.88 -26.77 -19.33
C ALA A 50 4.62 -27.85 -18.52
N PRO A 51 4.72 -27.72 -17.19
CA PRO A 51 5.52 -28.62 -16.38
C PRO A 51 5.13 -30.08 -16.64
N VAL A 52 6.01 -30.81 -17.30
CA VAL A 52 5.97 -32.27 -17.24
C VAL A 52 6.23 -32.60 -15.79
N MET A 53 5.39 -33.43 -15.17
CA MET A 53 5.66 -33.97 -13.83
C MET A 53 6.96 -34.78 -13.89
N GLY A 54 8.08 -34.08 -13.73
CA GLY A 54 9.43 -34.63 -13.72
C GLY A 54 9.89 -34.96 -12.31
N GLU A 55 10.85 -35.86 -12.22
CA GLU A 55 11.47 -36.36 -10.99
C GLU A 55 11.87 -35.24 -10.01
N PRO A 56 11.94 -35.54 -8.68
CA PRO A 56 12.32 -34.58 -7.65
C PRO A 56 13.58 -33.79 -8.04
N GLY A 57 13.54 -32.47 -7.91
CA GLY A 57 14.67 -31.61 -8.26
C GLY A 57 15.90 -31.96 -7.43
N VAL A 58 17.07 -32.03 -8.09
CA VAL A 58 18.37 -32.31 -7.44
C VAL A 58 18.82 -31.16 -6.54
N HIS A 59 18.38 -29.93 -6.83
CA HIS A 59 18.80 -28.73 -6.13
C HIS A 59 17.85 -28.37 -4.98
N ARG A 60 18.42 -28.10 -3.80
CA ARG A 60 17.69 -27.57 -2.66
C ARG A 60 17.59 -26.05 -2.79
N VAL A 61 16.37 -25.52 -2.83
CA VAL A 61 16.07 -24.08 -2.91
C VAL A 61 15.38 -23.63 -1.63
N PRO A 62 15.81 -22.54 -0.98
CA PRO A 62 15.14 -21.99 0.20
C PRO A 62 13.67 -21.66 -0.09
N ARG A 63 12.75 -22.09 0.80
CA ARG A 63 11.32 -21.74 0.72
C ARG A 63 11.10 -20.23 0.59
N ARG A 64 11.89 -19.43 1.31
CA ARG A 64 11.86 -17.97 1.27
C ARG A 64 12.11 -17.41 -0.13
N PHE A 65 13.01 -18.01 -0.91
CA PHE A 65 13.24 -17.58 -2.30
C PHE A 65 11.98 -17.78 -3.14
N VAL A 66 11.33 -18.94 -3.02
CA VAL A 66 10.11 -19.27 -3.77
C VAL A 66 8.97 -18.31 -3.42
N GLU A 67 8.82 -17.95 -2.15
CA GLU A 67 7.82 -16.98 -1.69
C GLU A 67 8.05 -15.59 -2.30
N ILE A 68 9.30 -15.10 -2.29
CA ILE A 68 9.68 -13.81 -2.91
C ILE A 68 9.47 -13.88 -4.42
N ALA A 69 9.89 -14.96 -5.08
CA ALA A 69 9.78 -15.11 -6.52
C ALA A 69 8.32 -15.12 -6.99
N ARG A 70 7.41 -15.75 -6.24
CA ARG A 70 5.96 -15.68 -6.51
C ARG A 70 5.41 -14.27 -6.44
N GLN A 71 5.87 -13.46 -5.48
CA GLN A 71 5.46 -12.06 -5.38
C GLN A 71 6.04 -11.23 -6.54
N VAL A 72 7.36 -11.29 -6.72
CA VAL A 72 8.10 -10.51 -7.73
C VAL A 72 7.67 -10.84 -9.16
N ALA A 73 7.14 -12.02 -9.43
CA ALA A 73 6.54 -12.37 -10.72
C ALA A 73 5.48 -11.36 -11.19
N GLY A 74 4.76 -10.71 -10.27
CA GLY A 74 3.77 -9.66 -10.56
C GLY A 74 4.36 -8.25 -10.77
N HIS A 75 5.67 -8.06 -10.66
CA HIS A 75 6.29 -6.74 -10.81
C HIS A 75 6.28 -6.28 -12.27
N PRO A 76 6.06 -4.99 -12.59
CA PRO A 76 6.01 -4.51 -13.99
C PRO A 76 7.37 -4.48 -14.71
N SER A 77 8.46 -4.92 -14.09
CA SER A 77 9.81 -4.80 -14.67
C SER A 77 10.06 -5.94 -15.63
N ALA A 78 10.42 -5.63 -16.88
CA ALA A 78 10.83 -6.63 -17.87
C ALA A 78 12.05 -7.45 -17.40
N GLY A 79 12.93 -6.87 -16.57
CA GLY A 79 14.12 -7.54 -16.04
C GLY A 79 13.87 -8.50 -14.87
N ARG A 80 12.63 -8.63 -14.37
CA ARG A 80 12.34 -9.44 -13.17
C ARG A 80 12.66 -10.92 -13.35
N TRP A 81 12.37 -11.49 -14.54
CA TRP A 81 12.62 -12.90 -14.81
C TRP A 81 14.10 -13.24 -14.85
N ALA A 82 14.90 -12.36 -15.46
CA ALA A 82 16.36 -12.46 -15.49
C ALA A 82 16.97 -12.33 -14.09
N LEU A 83 16.48 -11.37 -13.28
CA LEU A 83 16.89 -11.23 -11.88
C LEU A 83 16.55 -12.47 -11.06
N LEU A 84 15.32 -12.98 -11.15
CA LEU A 84 14.89 -14.17 -10.43
C LEU A 84 15.74 -15.38 -10.79
N TYR A 85 16.03 -15.58 -12.09
CA TYR A 85 16.88 -16.68 -12.51
C TYR A 85 18.33 -16.52 -12.05
N ARG A 86 18.89 -15.30 -12.11
CA ARG A 86 20.23 -15.02 -11.61
C ARG A 86 20.36 -15.28 -10.11
N VAL A 87 19.41 -14.81 -9.30
CA VAL A 87 19.41 -15.09 -7.85
C VAL A 87 19.24 -16.59 -7.59
N LEU A 88 18.34 -17.27 -8.30
CA LEU A 88 18.17 -18.72 -8.19
C LEU A 88 19.47 -19.48 -8.49
N TRP A 89 20.15 -19.12 -9.58
CA TRP A 89 21.43 -19.70 -9.96
C TRP A 89 22.47 -19.55 -8.85
N ARG A 90 22.61 -18.34 -8.31
CA ARG A 90 23.57 -18.02 -7.24
C ARG A 90 23.22 -18.73 -5.92
N VAL A 91 21.95 -18.83 -5.58
CA VAL A 91 21.49 -19.59 -4.40
C VAL A 91 21.84 -21.09 -4.51
N VAL A 92 21.79 -21.65 -5.72
CA VAL A 92 22.08 -23.07 -5.95
C VAL A 92 23.57 -23.35 -6.07
N HIS A 93 24.35 -22.47 -6.72
CA HIS A 93 25.75 -22.73 -7.10
C HIS A 93 26.78 -21.98 -6.25
N GLU A 94 26.41 -20.87 -5.61
CA GLU A 94 27.35 -20.03 -4.83
C GLU A 94 27.08 -20.13 -3.33
N ASP A 95 25.93 -19.61 -2.87
CA ASP A 95 25.61 -19.49 -1.45
C ASP A 95 24.09 -19.68 -1.20
N HIS A 96 23.74 -20.77 -0.51
CA HIS A 96 22.37 -21.09 -0.15
C HIS A 96 21.77 -20.10 0.89
N ASP A 97 22.61 -19.33 1.58
CA ASP A 97 22.22 -18.28 2.52
C ASP A 97 22.25 -16.86 1.92
N LEU A 98 22.46 -16.72 0.60
CA LEU A 98 22.56 -15.42 -0.12
C LEU A 98 21.43 -14.44 0.24
N LEU A 99 20.20 -14.91 0.47
CA LEU A 99 19.05 -14.08 0.84
C LEU A 99 19.21 -13.33 2.18
N ARG A 100 20.21 -13.67 2.99
CA ARG A 100 20.55 -12.98 4.25
C ARG A 100 21.54 -11.84 4.05
N LEU A 101 22.20 -11.76 2.89
CA LEU A 101 23.20 -10.76 2.57
C LEU A 101 22.52 -9.51 1.98
N GLU A 102 22.01 -8.64 2.86
CA GLU A 102 21.33 -7.41 2.44
C GLU A 102 22.22 -6.44 1.66
N THR A 103 23.55 -6.56 1.76
CA THR A 103 24.51 -5.77 1.00
C THR A 103 24.72 -6.25 -0.43
N ASP A 104 24.20 -7.42 -0.80
CA ASP A 104 24.29 -7.92 -2.17
C ASP A 104 23.40 -7.10 -3.11
N ALA A 105 23.93 -6.77 -4.29
CA ALA A 105 23.25 -5.90 -5.25
C ALA A 105 21.97 -6.55 -5.83
N ASP A 106 22.01 -7.85 -6.14
CA ASP A 106 20.84 -8.56 -6.67
C ASP A 106 19.78 -8.72 -5.59
N ILE A 107 20.18 -9.02 -4.36
CA ILE A 107 19.25 -9.13 -3.22
C ILE A 107 18.61 -7.79 -2.91
N SER A 108 19.37 -6.69 -2.97
CA SER A 108 18.83 -5.34 -2.82
C SER A 108 17.75 -5.03 -3.85
N VAL A 109 17.98 -5.34 -5.12
CA VAL A 109 17.00 -5.14 -6.20
C VAL A 109 15.79 -6.07 -6.04
N LEU A 110 16.02 -7.34 -5.66
CA LEU A 110 14.97 -8.32 -5.45
C LEU A 110 14.03 -7.88 -4.32
N VAL A 111 14.57 -7.45 -3.19
CA VAL A 111 13.80 -6.95 -2.04
C VAL A 111 13.05 -5.68 -2.40
N ALA A 112 13.64 -4.78 -3.20
CA ALA A 112 12.95 -3.58 -3.67
C ALA A 112 11.74 -3.94 -4.57
N MET A 113 11.91 -4.89 -5.51
CA MET A 113 10.81 -5.38 -6.34
C MET A 113 9.74 -6.08 -5.51
N GLU A 114 10.12 -6.91 -4.55
CA GLU A 114 9.19 -7.59 -3.63
C GLU A 114 8.33 -6.55 -2.89
N LYS A 115 8.96 -5.55 -2.28
CA LYS A 115 8.24 -4.48 -1.58
C LYS A 115 7.27 -3.72 -2.47
N ALA A 116 7.60 -3.53 -3.75
CA ALA A 116 6.75 -2.83 -4.71
C ALA A 116 5.49 -3.60 -5.11
N VAL A 117 5.46 -4.94 -4.95
CA VAL A 117 4.31 -5.79 -5.32
C VAL A 117 3.53 -6.33 -4.13
N ARG A 118 4.00 -6.10 -2.91
CA ARG A 118 3.28 -6.51 -1.70
C ARG A 118 1.92 -5.85 -1.61
N SER A 119 0.94 -6.59 -1.10
CA SER A 119 -0.44 -6.16 -1.04
C SER A 119 -1.17 -6.77 0.16
N ALA A 120 -2.06 -5.99 0.74
CA ALA A 120 -3.01 -6.44 1.75
C ALA A 120 -4.18 -7.24 1.17
N ALA A 121 -4.37 -7.28 -0.15
CA ALA A 121 -5.53 -7.91 -0.79
C ALA A 121 -5.79 -9.36 -0.33
N PRO A 122 -4.78 -10.24 -0.15
CA PRO A 122 -5.01 -11.60 0.35
C PRO A 122 -5.56 -11.67 1.79
N PHE A 123 -5.43 -10.59 2.57
CA PHE A 123 -5.93 -10.49 3.94
C PHE A 123 -7.33 -9.90 4.03
N VAL A 124 -7.83 -9.30 2.94
CA VAL A 124 -9.15 -8.66 2.92
C VAL A 124 -10.20 -9.72 2.58
N PRO A 125 -11.09 -10.09 3.54
CA PRO A 125 -12.18 -11.01 3.24
C PRO A 125 -13.16 -10.37 2.24
N PRO A 126 -13.60 -11.10 1.20
CA PRO A 126 -14.56 -10.58 0.23
C PRO A 126 -15.93 -10.38 0.89
N GLU A 127 -16.62 -9.29 0.52
CA GLU A 127 -18.00 -8.98 0.95
C GLU A 127 -18.23 -8.94 2.47
N ALA A 128 -17.18 -8.63 3.23
CA ALA A 128 -17.21 -8.61 4.69
C ALA A 128 -17.82 -7.31 5.27
N SER A 129 -18.48 -7.45 6.42
CA SER A 129 -18.90 -6.32 7.26
C SER A 129 -17.70 -5.55 7.81
N LEU A 130 -17.92 -4.31 8.27
CA LEU A 130 -16.86 -3.51 8.89
C LEU A 130 -16.21 -4.21 10.10
N GLU A 131 -16.96 -5.00 10.86
CA GLU A 131 -16.40 -5.73 12.00
C GLU A 131 -15.51 -6.88 11.57
N GLU A 132 -15.92 -7.65 10.55
CA GLU A 132 -15.09 -8.72 9.99
C GLU A 132 -13.81 -8.16 9.36
N LEU A 133 -13.91 -7.04 8.64
CA LEU A 133 -12.75 -6.33 8.10
C LEU A 133 -11.80 -5.88 9.22
N ARG A 134 -12.34 -5.32 10.31
CA ARG A 134 -11.56 -4.90 11.48
C ARG A 134 -10.81 -6.07 12.12
N GLN A 135 -11.46 -7.23 12.28
CA GLN A 135 -10.81 -8.41 12.85
C GLN A 135 -9.73 -8.97 11.92
N ALA A 136 -10.01 -9.07 10.61
CA ALA A 136 -9.06 -9.56 9.63
C ALA A 136 -7.82 -8.66 9.49
N ALA A 137 -7.99 -7.34 9.61
CA ALA A 137 -6.88 -6.39 9.49
C ALA A 137 -5.79 -6.58 10.56
N ARG A 138 -6.14 -7.12 11.74
CA ARG A 138 -5.20 -7.34 12.87
C ARG A 138 -4.04 -8.27 12.53
N ILE A 139 -4.20 -9.14 11.55
CA ILE A 139 -3.17 -10.11 11.12
C ILE A 139 -2.53 -9.72 9.77
N CYS A 140 -2.83 -8.53 9.26
CA CYS A 140 -2.35 -8.09 7.96
C CYS A 140 -0.82 -7.93 7.96
N THR A 141 -0.15 -8.74 7.15
CA THR A 141 1.30 -8.64 6.88
C THR A 141 1.59 -8.14 5.45
N GLY A 142 0.60 -7.52 4.81
CA GLY A 142 0.67 -7.03 3.43
C GLY A 142 1.71 -5.95 3.12
N CYS A 143 2.42 -5.40 4.11
CA CYS A 143 3.59 -4.53 3.92
C CYS A 143 4.52 -4.62 5.14
N ASP A 144 5.75 -4.10 5.08
CA ASP A 144 6.71 -4.21 6.20
C ASP A 144 6.34 -3.42 7.47
N LEU A 145 5.39 -2.48 7.39
CA LEU A 145 5.04 -1.62 8.52
C LEU A 145 4.51 -2.39 9.73
N HIS A 146 3.88 -3.56 9.52
CA HIS A 146 3.39 -4.41 10.60
C HIS A 146 4.51 -4.91 11.54
N ARG A 147 5.77 -4.94 11.08
CA ARG A 147 6.89 -5.48 11.85
C ARG A 147 7.32 -4.57 12.99
N ALA A 148 7.17 -3.26 12.81
CA ALA A 148 7.65 -2.26 13.76
C ALA A 148 6.50 -1.56 14.52
N ALA A 149 5.32 -1.48 13.91
CA ALA A 149 4.11 -0.98 14.56
C ALA A 149 3.70 -1.89 15.73
N THR A 150 3.04 -1.33 16.74
CA THR A 150 2.54 -2.11 17.88
C THR A 150 1.35 -2.97 17.46
N GLN A 151 0.45 -2.37 16.67
CA GLN A 151 -0.76 -3.02 16.18
C GLN A 151 -1.34 -2.28 14.98
N THR A 152 -2.30 -2.91 14.32
CA THR A 152 -3.13 -2.27 13.31
C THR A 152 -4.07 -1.24 13.96
N VAL A 153 -4.14 -0.04 13.38
CA VAL A 153 -5.14 0.97 13.72
C VAL A 153 -6.14 1.05 12.57
N PHE A 154 -7.27 0.37 12.75
CA PHE A 154 -8.36 0.32 11.78
C PHE A 154 -9.28 1.54 11.88
N GLY A 155 -10.19 1.73 10.91
CA GLY A 155 -11.18 2.79 10.98
C GLY A 155 -12.21 2.63 12.10
N GLN A 156 -12.66 3.77 12.64
CA GLN A 156 -13.68 3.89 13.68
C GLN A 156 -14.92 4.58 13.11
N GLY A 157 -16.10 4.09 13.48
CA GLY A 157 -17.40 4.56 12.98
C GLY A 157 -18.31 3.36 12.68
N SER A 158 -19.39 3.59 11.95
CA SER A 158 -20.35 2.55 11.59
C SER A 158 -20.60 2.50 10.09
N GLU A 159 -21.23 1.43 9.60
CA GLU A 159 -21.68 1.34 8.20
C GLU A 159 -22.76 2.38 7.86
N ALA A 160 -23.42 2.95 8.88
CA ALA A 160 -24.41 4.02 8.72
C ALA A 160 -23.79 5.43 8.66
N SER A 161 -22.47 5.55 8.81
CA SER A 161 -21.78 6.85 8.79
C SER A 161 -21.86 7.48 7.39
N ARG A 162 -22.63 8.57 7.28
CA ARG A 162 -22.87 9.26 6.00
C ARG A 162 -21.69 10.09 5.51
N ILE A 163 -20.70 10.35 6.38
CA ILE A 163 -19.47 11.06 6.05
C ILE A 163 -18.26 10.25 6.50
N ALA A 164 -17.25 10.15 5.63
CA ALA A 164 -15.97 9.51 5.95
C ALA A 164 -14.83 10.52 5.89
N LEU A 165 -13.94 10.48 6.88
CA LEU A 165 -12.71 11.26 6.95
C LEU A 165 -11.51 10.30 6.86
N VAL A 166 -10.57 10.59 5.95
CA VAL A 166 -9.41 9.73 5.68
C VAL A 166 -8.12 10.51 5.90
N GLY A 167 -7.31 10.10 6.87
CA GLY A 167 -5.96 10.62 7.12
C GLY A 167 -4.84 9.84 6.43
N GLU A 168 -3.59 10.15 6.78
CA GLU A 168 -2.40 9.51 6.19
C GLU A 168 -2.12 8.13 6.80
N GLN A 169 -1.81 8.09 8.09
CA GLN A 169 -1.43 6.91 8.85
C GLN A 169 -1.65 7.17 10.36
N PRO A 170 -1.57 6.13 11.22
CA PRO A 170 -1.61 6.31 12.66
C PRO A 170 -0.36 7.02 13.17
N GLY A 171 -0.48 7.77 14.26
CA GLY A 171 0.65 8.32 15.00
C GLY A 171 1.06 7.44 16.19
N ASP A 172 1.96 7.97 17.02
CA ASP A 172 2.51 7.28 18.18
C ASP A 172 1.43 6.86 19.20
N GLN A 173 0.49 7.76 19.50
CA GLN A 173 -0.58 7.47 20.46
C GLN A 173 -1.64 6.54 19.86
N GLU A 174 -1.98 6.74 18.59
CA GLU A 174 -2.91 5.89 17.86
C GLU A 174 -2.41 4.44 17.80
N ASP A 175 -1.13 4.24 17.51
CA ASP A 175 -0.50 2.91 17.43
C ASP A 175 -0.54 2.16 18.77
N VAL A 176 -0.39 2.86 19.90
CA VAL A 176 -0.50 2.24 21.23
C VAL A 176 -1.96 1.97 21.60
N GLN A 177 -2.88 2.88 21.27
CA GLN A 177 -4.28 2.80 21.70
C GLN A 177 -5.17 1.98 20.75
N GLY A 178 -4.74 1.74 19.51
CA GLY A 178 -5.54 1.03 18.50
C GLY A 178 -6.68 1.87 17.91
N LEU A 179 -6.70 3.18 18.16
CA LEU A 179 -7.78 4.10 17.75
C LEU A 179 -7.24 5.23 16.86
N PRO A 180 -7.92 5.58 15.77
CA PRO A 180 -7.46 6.63 14.86
C PRO A 180 -7.69 8.02 15.46
N PHE A 181 -6.74 8.95 15.27
CA PHE A 181 -6.83 10.36 15.69
C PHE A 181 -7.09 10.57 17.20
N VAL A 182 -6.32 9.94 18.08
CA VAL A 182 -6.40 10.14 19.54
C VAL A 182 -5.29 11.05 20.09
N GLY A 183 -4.26 11.30 19.29
CA GLY A 183 -3.14 12.17 19.64
C GLY A 183 -3.43 13.66 19.42
N PRO A 184 -2.37 14.52 19.45
CA PRO A 184 -2.53 15.97 19.32
C PRO A 184 -3.25 16.43 18.05
N ALA A 185 -2.97 15.78 16.91
CA ALA A 185 -3.68 16.08 15.66
C ALA A 185 -5.18 15.70 15.74
N GLY A 186 -5.50 14.64 16.48
CA GLY A 186 -6.86 14.25 16.79
C GLY A 186 -7.60 15.30 17.61
N GLN A 187 -6.95 15.88 18.62
CA GLN A 187 -7.54 16.96 19.43
C GLN A 187 -7.88 18.20 18.60
N VAL A 188 -7.01 18.57 17.65
CA VAL A 188 -7.29 19.66 16.69
C VAL A 188 -8.50 19.31 15.82
N LEU A 189 -8.58 18.06 15.36
CA LEU A 189 -9.72 17.59 14.57
C LEU A 189 -11.01 17.60 15.38
N ASP A 190 -11.00 17.08 16.62
CA ASP A 190 -12.16 17.04 17.51
C ASP A 190 -12.70 18.44 17.78
N ARG A 191 -11.81 19.41 18.02
CA ARG A 191 -12.20 20.82 18.17
C ARG A 191 -12.88 21.34 16.91
N ALA A 192 -12.29 21.10 15.74
CA ALA A 192 -12.84 21.57 14.47
C ALA A 192 -14.20 20.91 14.16
N LEU A 193 -14.34 19.61 14.42
CA LEU A 193 -15.59 18.85 14.27
C LEU A 193 -16.70 19.42 15.18
N GLY A 194 -16.39 19.63 16.46
CA GLY A 194 -17.32 20.23 17.43
C GLY A 194 -17.79 21.63 17.01
N GLU A 195 -16.87 22.47 16.51
CA GLU A 195 -17.20 23.81 16.03
C GLU A 195 -18.06 23.83 14.75
N VAL A 196 -18.06 22.76 13.95
CA VAL A 196 -18.92 22.63 12.75
C VAL A 196 -20.17 21.77 13.00
N GLY A 197 -20.38 21.31 14.24
CA GLY A 197 -21.54 20.52 14.63
C GLY A 197 -21.53 19.06 14.16
N LEU A 198 -20.35 18.48 13.91
CA LEU A 198 -20.19 17.04 13.65
C LEU A 198 -19.71 16.32 14.91
N ARG A 199 -20.38 15.22 15.27
CA ARG A 199 -19.92 14.34 16.35
C ARG A 199 -19.18 13.14 15.79
N ARG A 200 -18.26 12.59 16.59
CA ARG A 200 -17.36 11.52 16.15
C ARG A 200 -18.09 10.21 15.86
N GLU A 201 -19.25 10.00 16.47
CA GLU A 201 -20.10 8.84 16.26
C GLU A 201 -20.86 8.90 14.91
N GLU A 202 -20.98 10.08 14.32
CA GLU A 202 -21.68 10.32 13.05
C GLU A 202 -20.77 10.16 11.84
N ILE A 203 -19.46 10.07 12.07
CA ILE A 203 -18.44 9.98 11.02
C ILE A 203 -17.78 8.61 11.01
N TYR A 204 -17.26 8.23 9.85
CA TYR A 204 -16.29 7.15 9.73
C TYR A 204 -14.89 7.75 9.61
N LEU A 205 -14.01 7.50 10.57
CA LEU A 205 -12.67 8.08 10.63
C LEU A 205 -11.62 6.98 10.45
N THR A 206 -10.77 7.13 9.44
CA THR A 206 -9.74 6.13 9.12
C THR A 206 -8.49 6.78 8.52
N ASN A 207 -7.49 5.96 8.16
CA ASN A 207 -6.25 6.38 7.50
C ASN A 207 -6.00 5.56 6.23
N VAL A 208 -5.22 6.09 5.28
CA VAL A 208 -4.80 5.34 4.10
C VAL A 208 -3.97 4.11 4.48
N VAL A 209 -3.05 4.26 5.43
CA VAL A 209 -2.19 3.18 5.93
C VAL A 209 -2.62 2.83 7.35
N LYS A 210 -2.61 1.53 7.70
CA LYS A 210 -3.13 1.01 8.99
C LYS A 210 -2.08 0.74 10.07
N HIS A 211 -0.80 0.87 9.73
CA HIS A 211 0.31 0.66 10.66
C HIS A 211 1.18 1.91 10.74
N PHE A 212 1.67 2.24 11.93
CA PHE A 212 2.48 3.44 12.14
C PHE A 212 3.90 3.25 11.61
N LYS A 213 4.29 4.10 10.66
CA LYS A 213 5.67 4.22 10.21
C LYS A 213 6.41 5.29 11.01
N PHE A 214 7.52 4.88 11.63
CA PHE A 214 8.35 5.78 12.42
C PHE A 214 9.84 5.45 12.31
N ILE A 215 10.65 6.46 12.63
CA ILE A 215 12.09 6.32 12.86
C ILE A 215 12.32 6.34 14.38
N PRO A 216 12.88 5.29 14.98
CA PRO A 216 13.25 5.30 16.39
C PRO A 216 14.31 6.36 16.66
N THR A 217 14.10 7.23 17.65
CA THR A 217 15.08 8.24 18.08
C THR A 217 15.13 8.29 19.59
N GLY A 218 16.07 7.52 20.16
CA GLY A 218 16.11 7.27 21.60
C GLY A 218 14.82 6.60 22.08
N LYS A 219 14.11 7.24 23.03
CA LYS A 219 12.81 6.77 23.53
C LYS A 219 11.61 7.26 22.69
N ARG A 220 11.83 8.09 21.68
CA ARG A 220 10.76 8.70 20.87
C ARG A 220 10.58 7.95 19.55
N ARG A 221 9.35 7.91 19.06
CA ARG A 221 8.98 7.36 17.75
C ARG A 221 8.61 8.52 16.82
N LEU A 222 9.58 8.94 15.99
CA LEU A 222 9.37 10.06 15.09
C LEU A 222 8.61 9.60 13.85
N HIS A 223 7.43 10.17 13.63
CA HIS A 223 6.61 9.88 12.46
C HIS A 223 7.40 10.05 11.14
N ALA A 224 7.33 9.05 10.27
CA ALA A 224 7.90 9.11 8.91
C ALA A 224 6.80 8.86 7.88
N THR A 225 6.73 9.68 6.84
CA THR A 225 5.66 9.60 5.82
C THR A 225 5.69 8.24 5.11
N PRO A 226 4.53 7.58 4.91
CA PRO A 226 4.43 6.36 4.14
C PRO A 226 4.87 6.59 2.69
N GLN A 227 5.61 5.62 2.15
CA GLN A 227 6.04 5.59 0.76
C GLN A 227 4.94 5.00 -0.12
N GLU A 228 5.03 5.27 -1.42
CA GLU A 228 4.04 4.80 -2.39
C GLU A 228 3.78 3.28 -2.35
N PRO A 229 4.80 2.40 -2.25
CA PRO A 229 4.55 0.96 -2.08
C PRO A 229 3.74 0.61 -0.84
N GLU A 230 3.94 1.31 0.28
CA GLU A 230 3.20 1.06 1.53
C GLU A 230 1.74 1.51 1.40
N ILE A 231 1.51 2.65 0.73
CA ILE A 231 0.17 3.16 0.41
C ILE A 231 -0.56 2.19 -0.52
N LEU A 232 0.09 1.74 -1.60
CA LEU A 232 -0.47 0.78 -2.55
C LEU A 232 -0.77 -0.56 -1.88
N ALA A 233 0.17 -1.05 -1.05
CA ALA A 233 -0.01 -2.28 -0.32
C ALA A 233 -1.20 -2.22 0.64
N CYS A 234 -1.44 -1.08 1.31
CA CYS A 234 -2.54 -0.93 2.26
C CYS A 234 -3.88 -0.54 1.60
N ARG A 235 -3.86 -0.09 0.34
CA ARG A 235 -5.05 0.35 -0.42
C ARG A 235 -6.24 -0.61 -0.37
N PRO A 236 -6.08 -1.94 -0.45
CA PRO A 236 -7.20 -2.88 -0.35
C PRO A 236 -8.05 -2.70 0.92
N TRP A 237 -7.44 -2.34 2.05
CA TRP A 237 -8.19 -2.05 3.28
C TRP A 237 -9.05 -0.80 3.14
N LEU A 238 -8.48 0.30 2.63
CA LEU A 238 -9.22 1.54 2.42
C LEU A 238 -10.38 1.34 1.43
N GLU A 239 -10.15 0.57 0.38
CA GLU A 239 -11.20 0.22 -0.59
C GLU A 239 -12.34 -0.55 0.07
N ALA A 240 -12.03 -1.58 0.87
CA ALA A 240 -13.01 -2.37 1.59
C ALA A 240 -13.80 -1.54 2.62
N GLU A 241 -13.12 -0.69 3.39
CA GLU A 241 -13.78 0.21 4.35
C GLU A 241 -14.76 1.15 3.65
N LEU A 242 -14.35 1.82 2.57
CA LEU A 242 -15.20 2.76 1.84
C LEU A 242 -16.34 2.06 1.09
N GLN A 243 -16.14 0.81 0.66
CA GLN A 243 -17.19 0.00 0.04
C GLN A 243 -18.23 -0.48 1.06
N ALA A 244 -17.82 -0.74 2.31
CA ALA A 244 -18.71 -1.10 3.40
C ALA A 244 -19.48 0.13 3.93
N VAL A 245 -18.80 1.26 4.14
CA VAL A 245 -19.39 2.50 4.67
C VAL A 245 -20.27 3.22 3.64
N ARG A 246 -19.88 3.19 2.36
CA ARG A 246 -20.56 3.92 1.26
C ARG A 246 -20.91 5.37 1.62
N PRO A 247 -19.92 6.19 2.02
CA PRO A 247 -20.20 7.52 2.54
C PRO A 247 -20.80 8.42 1.45
N GLU A 248 -21.78 9.25 1.82
CA GLU A 248 -22.33 10.28 0.94
C GLU A 248 -21.29 11.37 0.66
N VAL A 249 -20.46 11.71 1.67
CA VAL A 249 -19.38 12.70 1.58
C VAL A 249 -18.06 12.08 2.06
N LEU A 250 -17.00 12.24 1.27
CA LEU A 250 -15.66 11.75 1.59
C LEU A 250 -14.68 12.93 1.75
N VAL A 251 -14.00 13.03 2.87
CA VAL A 251 -13.06 14.12 3.17
C VAL A 251 -11.66 13.57 3.38
N CYS A 252 -10.72 13.96 2.52
CA CYS A 252 -9.31 13.60 2.63
C CYS A 252 -8.56 14.64 3.48
N LEU A 253 -7.92 14.21 4.56
CA LEU A 253 -7.12 15.03 5.44
C LEU A 253 -5.66 14.98 4.99
N GLY A 254 -5.19 16.03 4.32
CA GLY A 254 -3.80 16.16 3.87
C GLY A 254 -3.49 15.56 2.50
N ALA A 255 -2.24 15.78 2.07
CA ALA A 255 -1.81 15.48 0.70
C ALA A 255 -1.76 13.97 0.40
N THR A 256 -1.30 13.16 1.34
CA THR A 256 -1.17 11.71 1.16
C THR A 256 -2.53 11.04 0.99
N ALA A 257 -3.48 11.34 1.89
CA ALA A 257 -4.87 10.89 1.76
C ALA A 257 -5.49 11.32 0.44
N SER A 258 -5.30 12.59 0.08
CA SER A 258 -5.86 13.13 -1.15
C SER A 258 -5.29 12.46 -2.40
N ARG A 259 -3.98 12.17 -2.45
CA ARG A 259 -3.38 11.47 -3.60
C ARG A 259 -3.80 10.01 -3.67
N ALA A 260 -4.03 9.36 -2.53
CA ALA A 260 -4.53 7.98 -2.50
C ALA A 260 -5.94 7.89 -3.11
N VAL A 261 -6.79 8.89 -2.83
CA VAL A 261 -8.20 8.96 -3.28
C VAL A 261 -8.35 9.54 -4.69
N PHE A 262 -7.71 10.68 -4.98
CA PHE A 262 -7.86 11.43 -6.25
C PHE A 262 -6.77 11.13 -7.30
N GLY A 263 -5.71 10.42 -6.91
CA GLY A 263 -4.59 10.11 -7.78
C GLY A 263 -3.38 11.06 -7.64
N PRO A 264 -2.25 10.69 -8.26
CA PRO A 264 -0.94 11.33 -8.03
C PRO A 264 -0.86 12.80 -8.50
N ALA A 265 -1.70 13.19 -9.46
CA ALA A 265 -1.74 14.56 -9.98
C ALA A 265 -2.35 15.57 -9.00
N PHE A 266 -3.04 15.12 -7.95
CA PHE A 266 -3.76 15.97 -7.02
C PHE A 266 -2.85 16.95 -6.25
N ARG A 267 -3.24 18.22 -6.19
CA ARG A 267 -2.52 19.31 -5.53
C ARG A 267 -3.38 19.93 -4.43
N LEU A 268 -3.14 19.53 -3.18
CA LEU A 268 -3.93 19.94 -2.01
C LEU A 268 -4.20 21.45 -1.93
N MET A 269 -3.16 22.29 -1.95
CA MET A 269 -3.35 23.74 -1.78
C MET A 269 -4.12 24.41 -2.92
N LYS A 270 -4.17 23.80 -4.11
CA LYS A 270 -4.91 24.33 -5.26
C LYS A 270 -6.37 23.85 -5.30
N GLN A 271 -6.66 22.71 -4.67
CA GLN A 271 -7.92 21.98 -4.87
C GLN A 271 -8.69 21.72 -3.57
N ARG A 272 -8.17 22.13 -2.41
CA ARG A 272 -8.87 22.05 -1.13
C ARG A 272 -10.23 22.75 -1.20
N GLY A 273 -11.22 22.24 -0.48
CA GLY A 273 -12.58 22.80 -0.47
C GLY A 273 -13.42 22.51 -1.73
N LEU A 274 -12.84 21.96 -2.80
CA LEU A 274 -13.57 21.60 -4.02
C LEU A 274 -14.13 20.18 -3.92
N PHE A 275 -15.38 19.99 -4.34
CA PHE A 275 -15.96 18.66 -4.54
C PHE A 275 -15.58 18.10 -5.89
N LEU A 276 -15.06 16.88 -5.89
CA LEU A 276 -14.68 16.11 -7.06
C LEU A 276 -15.31 14.72 -6.95
N ALA A 277 -15.77 14.19 -8.07
CA ALA A 277 -16.28 12.83 -8.12
C ALA A 277 -15.15 11.81 -8.03
N THR A 278 -15.37 10.76 -7.25
CA THR A 278 -14.54 9.56 -7.20
C THR A 278 -15.42 8.34 -7.42
N ARG A 279 -14.80 7.16 -7.53
CA ARG A 279 -15.53 5.89 -7.59
C ARG A 279 -16.36 5.57 -6.34
N TRP A 280 -16.09 6.24 -5.21
CA TRP A 280 -16.81 6.00 -3.95
C TRP A 280 -17.98 6.96 -3.77
N THR A 281 -17.83 8.24 -4.14
CA THR A 281 -18.90 9.23 -4.09
C THR A 281 -18.61 10.40 -5.01
N ALA A 282 -19.67 11.02 -5.55
CA ALA A 282 -19.60 12.26 -6.30
C ALA A 282 -19.13 13.46 -5.44
N ARG A 283 -19.19 13.35 -4.11
CA ARG A 283 -18.93 14.42 -3.15
C ARG A 283 -17.67 14.15 -2.33
N SER A 284 -16.56 13.91 -3.02
CA SER A 284 -15.26 13.79 -2.36
C SER A 284 -14.55 15.14 -2.34
N MET A 285 -13.93 15.51 -1.24
CA MET A 285 -13.13 16.74 -1.13
C MET A 285 -11.84 16.50 -0.34
N ALA A 286 -10.93 17.46 -0.40
CA ALA A 286 -9.71 17.47 0.39
C ALA A 286 -9.63 18.71 1.28
N THR A 287 -8.96 18.58 2.42
CA THR A 287 -8.58 19.68 3.31
C THR A 287 -7.20 19.44 3.93
N LEU A 288 -6.72 20.38 4.72
CA LEU A 288 -5.46 20.27 5.43
C LEU A 288 -5.50 19.13 6.46
N HIS A 289 -4.35 18.47 6.66
CA HIS A 289 -4.24 17.53 7.78
C HIS A 289 -4.14 18.33 9.09
N PRO A 290 -4.82 17.92 10.18
CA PRO A 290 -4.77 18.64 11.47
C PRO A 290 -3.35 18.80 12.03
N SER A 291 -2.45 17.86 11.75
CA SER A 291 -1.03 17.98 12.15
C SER A 291 -0.29 19.15 11.46
N ALA A 292 -0.78 19.65 10.32
CA ALA A 292 -0.21 20.83 9.68
C ALA A 292 -0.42 22.09 10.52
N VAL A 293 -1.57 22.17 11.22
CA VAL A 293 -1.85 23.25 12.19
C VAL A 293 -0.79 23.24 13.27
N LEU A 294 -0.55 22.08 13.90
CA LEU A 294 0.44 21.94 14.99
C LEU A 294 1.89 22.18 14.56
N ARG A 295 2.18 22.07 13.27
CA ARG A 295 3.53 22.27 12.70
C ARG A 295 3.75 23.70 12.18
N ALA A 296 2.76 24.58 12.27
CA ALA A 296 2.96 25.98 11.91
C ALA A 296 4.02 26.62 12.84
N PRO A 297 4.84 27.54 12.32
CA PRO A 297 5.97 28.11 13.06
C PRO A 297 5.53 29.06 14.19
N ASP A 298 4.35 29.67 14.07
CA ASP A 298 3.82 30.72 14.94
C ASP A 298 2.31 30.59 15.13
N GLU A 299 1.76 31.30 16.11
CA GLU A 299 0.34 31.30 16.45
C GLU A 299 -0.54 31.79 15.29
N GLU A 300 -0.11 32.82 14.56
CA GLU A 300 -0.82 33.34 13.39
C GLU A 300 -0.95 32.27 12.29
N GLY A 301 0.13 31.52 12.04
CA GLY A 301 0.14 30.37 11.14
C GLY A 301 -0.77 29.25 11.62
N GLN A 302 -0.79 28.96 12.92
CA GLN A 302 -1.72 27.97 13.51
C GLN A 302 -3.17 28.40 13.29
N GLU A 303 -3.52 29.64 13.63
CA GLU A 303 -4.87 30.17 13.49
C GLU A 303 -5.32 30.17 12.02
N ARG A 304 -4.46 30.60 11.11
CA ARG A 304 -4.73 30.60 9.67
C ARG A 304 -4.97 29.19 9.13
N LEU A 305 -4.11 28.23 9.45
CA LEU A 305 -4.27 26.84 8.97
C LEU A 305 -5.49 26.16 9.61
N TYR A 306 -5.78 26.47 10.87
CA TYR A 306 -6.99 26.00 11.55
C TYR A 306 -8.25 26.58 10.91
N GLY A 307 -8.27 27.88 10.61
CA GLY A 307 -9.37 28.55 9.93
C GLY A 307 -9.67 27.94 8.56
N LEU A 308 -8.62 27.62 7.79
CA LEU A 308 -8.75 26.88 6.54
C LEU A 308 -9.37 25.50 6.76
N LEU A 309 -8.83 24.69 7.69
CA LEU A 309 -9.38 23.36 8.01
C LEU A 309 -10.87 23.44 8.35
N LYS A 310 -11.24 24.35 9.25
CA LYS A 310 -12.62 24.59 9.67
C LYS A 310 -13.52 24.99 8.50
N GLN A 311 -13.07 25.92 7.64
CA GLN A 311 -13.83 26.36 6.47
C GLN A 311 -14.22 25.19 5.56
N ASP A 312 -13.29 24.28 5.29
CA ASP A 312 -13.57 23.12 4.44
C ASP A 312 -14.49 22.11 5.12
N LEU A 313 -14.33 21.90 6.44
CA LEU A 313 -15.24 21.02 7.20
C LEU A 313 -16.66 21.60 7.24
N THR A 314 -16.83 22.91 7.41
CA THR A 314 -18.13 23.58 7.27
C THR A 314 -18.74 23.34 5.90
N THR A 315 -17.92 23.38 4.84
CA THR A 315 -18.35 23.11 3.47
C THR A 315 -18.80 21.65 3.31
N ALA A 316 -18.06 20.70 3.90
CA ALA A 316 -18.42 19.28 3.93
C ALA A 316 -19.77 19.04 4.61
N VAL A 317 -20.00 19.67 5.77
CA VAL A 317 -21.26 19.57 6.53
C VAL A 317 -22.44 20.13 5.74
N ALA A 318 -22.27 21.30 5.11
CA ALA A 318 -23.31 21.89 4.29
C ALA A 318 -23.72 20.97 3.12
N GLU A 319 -22.73 20.32 2.49
CA GLU A 319 -22.98 19.38 1.39
C GLU A 319 -23.61 18.06 1.89
N LEU A 320 -23.21 17.55 3.05
CA LEU A 320 -23.86 16.39 3.68
C LEU A 320 -25.34 16.64 3.96
N GLY A 321 -25.69 17.86 4.37
CA GLY A 321 -27.08 18.28 4.54
C GLY A 321 -27.87 18.34 3.24
N ARG A 322 -27.23 18.69 2.10
CA ARG A 322 -27.87 18.70 0.78
C ARG A 322 -28.08 17.28 0.26
N ALA A 323 -27.08 16.41 0.42
CA ALA A 323 -27.13 15.01 0.02
C ALA A 323 -28.34 14.27 0.63
N GLY A 324 -28.60 14.49 1.93
CA GLY A 324 -29.73 13.88 2.63
C GLY A 324 -31.10 14.35 2.13
N ARG A 325 -31.21 15.57 1.59
CA ARG A 325 -32.48 16.08 1.02
C ARG A 325 -32.77 15.52 -0.37
N SER A 326 -31.73 15.22 -1.16
CA SER A 326 -31.88 14.66 -2.51
C SER A 326 -32.21 13.17 -2.53
N ALA A 327 -31.98 12.44 -1.44
CA ALA A 327 -32.29 11.02 -1.33
C ALA A 327 -33.68 10.73 -0.73
N GLY A 328 -34.32 11.74 -0.10
CA GLY A 328 -35.60 11.61 0.59
C GLY A 328 -36.81 12.18 -0.17
N GLY A 329 -36.64 12.57 -1.43
CA GLY A 329 -37.71 12.99 -2.34
C GLY A 329 -37.72 12.12 -3.58
#